data_AF-A0A0B7IPC3-F1
#
_entry.id   AF-A0A0B7IPC3-F1
#
_cell.length_a   1.000
_cell.length_b   1.000
_cell.length_c   1.000
_cell.angle_alpha   90.00
_cell.angle_beta   90.00
_cell.angle_gamma   90.00
#
_symmetry.space_group_name_H-M   'P 1'
#
loop_
_entity.id
_entity.type
_entity.pdbx_description
1 polymer ?
#
loop_
_entity_poly.entity_id
_entity_poly.type
_entity_poly.pdbx_seq_one_letter_code
_entity_poly.pdbx_strand_id
1 'polypeptide(L)'
;MNFATTKERILYFIDNQSIKVSDFLRKTEIKRGFLDADKLNSAVSDIFLAKIIAIFPELSLEWLITGKGEMLKNSEQNITQNGNNNTNNGHNISGKVKKIEQKIEQTNAELLEIIREKDRQIASLHKIIEKLSN
;
A
#
# COMPACT_ATOMS: atom_id res chain seq x y z
N MET A 1 2.66 14.41 13.12
CA MET A 1 1.72 15.46 12.66
C MET A 1 0.33 15.10 13.15
N ASN A 2 -0.39 16.02 13.79
CA ASN A 2 -1.81 15.86 14.11
C ASN A 2 -2.63 16.51 13.00
N PHE A 3 -3.37 15.73 12.22
CA PHE A 3 -4.37 16.25 11.28
C PHE A 3 -5.72 16.30 11.99
N ALA A 4 -6.20 17.50 12.30
CA ALA A 4 -7.41 17.70 13.09
C ALA A 4 -8.67 17.34 12.28
N THR A 5 -8.63 17.46 10.96
CA THR A 5 -9.81 17.38 10.09
C THR A 5 -9.62 16.44 8.91
N THR A 6 -10.74 16.02 8.31
CA THR A 6 -10.74 15.21 7.09
C THR A 6 -10.07 15.95 5.93
N LYS A 7 -10.23 17.27 5.80
CA LYS A 7 -9.66 18.03 4.68
C LYS A 7 -8.15 18.21 4.80
N GLU A 8 -7.64 18.36 6.02
CA GLU A 8 -6.18 18.33 6.25
C GLU A 8 -5.59 16.97 5.89
N ARG A 9 -6.28 15.87 6.22
CA ARG A 9 -5.87 14.52 5.80
C ARG A 9 -5.92 14.33 4.27
N ILE A 10 -6.90 14.93 3.59
CA ILE A 10 -6.94 14.95 2.12
C ILE A 10 -5.72 15.69 1.55
N LEU A 11 -5.40 16.87 2.09
CA LEU A 11 -4.21 17.61 1.66
C LEU A 11 -2.91 16.82 1.89
N TYR A 12 -2.78 16.17 3.04
CA TYR A 12 -1.64 15.32 3.33
C TYR A 12 -1.53 14.14 2.36
N PHE A 13 -2.63 13.47 2.05
CA PHE A 13 -2.67 12.40 1.06
C PHE A 13 -2.23 12.92 -0.33
N ILE A 14 -2.75 14.06 -0.77
CA ILE A 14 -2.39 14.66 -2.07
C ILE A 14 -0.88 14.93 -2.16
N ASP A 15 -0.30 15.49 -1.10
CA ASP A 15 1.13 15.77 -1.00
C ASP A 15 1.97 14.48 -1.04
N ASN A 16 1.57 13.47 -0.26
CA ASN A 16 2.24 12.17 -0.23
C ASN A 16 2.22 11.45 -1.58
N GLN A 17 1.12 11.56 -2.34
CA GLN A 17 1.02 10.98 -3.68
C GLN A 17 1.70 11.84 -4.77
N SER A 18 2.30 12.99 -4.40
CA SER A 18 2.91 13.94 -5.33
C SER A 18 1.95 14.38 -6.46
N ILE A 19 0.66 14.50 -6.15
CA ILE A 19 -0.38 14.94 -7.09
C ILE A 19 -0.67 16.42 -6.85
N LYS A 20 -0.97 17.20 -7.90
CA LYS A 20 -1.44 18.58 -7.72
C LYS A 20 -2.86 18.58 -7.16
N VAL A 21 -3.15 19.50 -6.23
CA VAL A 21 -4.52 19.72 -5.70
C VAL A 21 -5.55 19.90 -6.83
N SER A 22 -5.18 20.64 -7.89
CA SER A 22 -6.05 20.84 -9.06
C SER A 22 -6.38 19.54 -9.80
N ASP A 23 -5.42 18.61 -9.87
CA ASP A 23 -5.62 17.32 -10.53
C ASP A 23 -6.49 16.40 -9.68
N PHE A 24 -6.28 16.41 -8.36
CA PHE A 24 -7.14 15.69 -7.41
C PHE A 24 -8.60 16.17 -7.52
N LEU A 25 -8.84 17.49 -7.46
CA LEU A 25 -10.18 18.08 -7.54
C LEU A 25 -10.84 17.79 -8.89
N ARG A 26 -10.08 17.81 -9.98
CA ARG A 26 -10.59 17.41 -11.31
C ARG A 26 -10.98 15.94 -11.35
N LYS A 27 -10.10 15.03 -10.91
CA LYS A 27 -10.36 13.58 -10.95
C LYS A 27 -11.55 13.16 -10.08
N THR A 28 -11.70 13.79 -8.92
CA THR A 28 -12.81 13.52 -7.99
C THR A 28 -14.09 14.29 -8.34
N GLU A 29 -14.05 15.16 -9.36
CA GLU A 29 -15.12 16.07 -9.74
C GLU A 29 -15.63 16.92 -8.55
N ILE A 30 -14.70 17.38 -7.72
CA ILE A 30 -14.97 18.26 -6.58
C ILE A 30 -14.57 19.68 -6.97
N LYS A 31 -15.38 20.66 -6.56
CA LYS A 31 -15.16 22.06 -6.92
C LYS A 31 -13.84 22.61 -6.34
N ARG A 32 -13.22 23.55 -7.07
CA ARG A 32 -11.91 24.14 -6.76
C ARG A 32 -11.78 24.65 -5.32
N GLY A 33 -12.86 25.19 -4.76
CA GLY A 33 -12.88 25.76 -3.41
C GLY A 33 -13.16 24.78 -2.27
N PHE A 34 -13.00 23.47 -2.48
CA PHE A 34 -13.27 22.47 -1.43
C PHE A 34 -12.15 22.41 -0.37
N LEU A 35 -10.90 22.62 -0.79
CA LEU A 35 -9.68 22.57 0.05
C LEU A 35 -9.08 23.95 0.29
N ASP A 36 -9.87 25.03 0.14
CA ASP A 36 -9.41 26.37 0.49
C ASP A 36 -9.08 26.43 2.00
N ALA A 37 -8.09 27.25 2.37
CA ALA A 37 -7.58 27.35 3.74
C ALA A 37 -8.68 27.69 4.77
N ASP A 38 -9.62 28.56 4.41
CA ASP A 38 -10.77 28.97 5.23
C ASP A 38 -11.80 27.85 5.44
N LYS A 39 -11.74 26.78 4.63
CA LYS A 39 -12.70 25.67 4.66
C LYS A 39 -12.12 24.37 5.19
N LEU A 40 -10.86 24.32 5.61
CA LEU A 40 -10.26 23.08 6.11
C LEU A 40 -10.98 22.52 7.34
N ASN A 41 -11.56 23.41 8.16
CA ASN A 41 -12.34 23.02 9.34
C ASN A 41 -13.81 22.68 9.07
N SER A 42 -14.27 22.78 7.82
CA SER A 42 -15.67 22.47 7.47
C SER A 42 -15.88 20.96 7.26
N ALA A 43 -17.09 20.51 7.59
CA ALA A 43 -17.51 19.13 7.41
C ALA A 43 -17.42 18.71 5.93
N VAL A 44 -17.17 17.41 5.72
CA VAL A 44 -17.15 16.77 4.39
C VAL A 44 -18.37 15.85 4.32
N SER A 45 -19.18 15.99 3.27
CA SER A 45 -20.31 15.08 3.05
C SER A 45 -19.84 13.70 2.61
N ASP A 46 -20.65 12.70 2.93
CA ASP A 46 -20.49 11.31 2.49
C ASP A 46 -20.36 11.17 0.97
N ILE A 47 -21.09 11.97 0.19
CA ILE A 47 -20.99 12.02 -1.28
C ILE A 47 -19.56 12.33 -1.74
N PHE A 48 -18.89 13.29 -1.10
CA PHE A 48 -17.51 13.63 -1.46
C PHE A 48 -16.53 12.55 -1.00
N LEU A 49 -16.74 11.95 0.16
CA LEU A 49 -15.94 10.80 0.61
C LEU A 49 -16.05 9.64 -0.39
N ALA A 50 -17.26 9.31 -0.83
CA ALA A 50 -17.50 8.26 -1.81
C ALA A 50 -16.79 8.53 -3.15
N LYS A 51 -16.86 9.77 -3.66
CA LYS A 51 -16.13 10.19 -4.86
C LYS A 51 -14.62 10.03 -4.71
N ILE A 52 -14.07 10.41 -3.56
CA ILE A 52 -12.64 10.31 -3.29
C ILE A 52 -12.21 8.82 -3.28
N ILE A 53 -12.90 7.98 -2.51
CA ILE A 53 -12.55 6.56 -2.39
C ILE A 53 -12.76 5.78 -3.70
N ALA A 54 -13.75 6.18 -4.51
CA ALA A 54 -13.96 5.58 -5.84
C ALA A 54 -12.77 5.84 -6.80
N ILE A 55 -12.13 7.00 -6.71
CA ILE A 55 -10.99 7.38 -7.54
C ILE A 55 -9.66 6.90 -6.94
N PHE A 56 -9.55 6.88 -5.62
CA PHE A 56 -8.37 6.48 -4.86
C PHE A 56 -8.72 5.28 -3.96
N PRO A 57 -8.94 4.09 -4.55
CA PRO A 57 -9.36 2.91 -3.80
C PRO A 57 -8.33 2.44 -2.76
N GLU A 58 -7.07 2.78 -2.97
CA GLU A 58 -5.96 2.54 -2.05
C GLU A 58 -6.05 3.37 -0.77
N LEU A 59 -6.79 4.48 -0.76
CA LEU A 59 -6.96 5.31 0.43
C LEU A 59 -7.90 4.64 1.44
N SER A 60 -7.46 4.58 2.70
CA SER A 60 -8.26 4.09 3.82
C SER A 60 -9.32 5.10 4.22
N LEU A 61 -10.60 4.72 4.10
CA LEU A 61 -11.73 5.55 4.55
C LEU A 61 -11.70 5.74 6.08
N GLU A 62 -11.29 4.70 6.81
CA GLU A 62 -11.17 4.76 8.27
C GLU A 62 -10.15 5.83 8.68
N TRP A 63 -8.95 5.80 8.10
CA TRP A 63 -7.93 6.81 8.37
C TRP A 63 -8.40 8.19 7.92
N LEU A 64 -9.05 8.28 6.76
CA LEU A 64 -9.54 9.55 6.22
C LEU A 64 -10.57 10.22 7.14
N ILE A 65 -11.42 9.47 7.84
CA ILE A 65 -12.45 10.03 8.74
C ILE A 65 -11.94 10.18 10.17
N THR A 66 -11.21 9.19 10.68
CA THR A 66 -10.87 9.10 12.10
C THR A 66 -9.45 9.59 12.42
N GLY A 67 -8.58 9.65 11.41
CA GLY A 67 -7.14 9.87 11.58
C GLY A 67 -6.39 8.69 12.21
N LYS A 68 -7.06 7.56 12.44
CA LYS A 68 -6.47 6.35 13.03
C LYS A 68 -6.15 5.31 11.96
N GLY A 69 -5.16 4.46 12.26
CA GLY A 69 -4.73 3.41 11.34
C GLY A 69 -3.80 3.91 10.24
N GLU A 70 -3.65 3.10 9.19
CA GLU A 70 -2.79 3.40 8.04
C GLU A 70 -3.56 4.21 6.98
N MET A 71 -2.87 5.18 6.37
CA MET A 71 -3.44 6.00 5.31
C MET A 71 -3.79 5.17 4.08
N LEU A 72 -2.91 4.27 3.67
CA LEU A 72 -3.13 3.41 2.51
C LEU A 72 -3.55 2.02 2.99
N LYS A 73 -4.46 1.41 2.25
CA LYS A 73 -4.83 0.01 2.44
C LYS A 73 -3.68 -0.85 1.92
N ASN A 74 -3.15 -1.72 2.76
CA ASN A 74 -2.24 -2.76 2.29
C ASN A 74 -2.99 -3.67 1.32
N SER A 75 -2.43 -3.85 0.13
CA SER A 75 -2.96 -4.72 -0.93
C SER A 75 -3.12 -6.18 -0.49
N GLU A 76 -2.55 -6.55 0.66
CA GLU A 76 -2.62 -7.89 1.26
C GLU A 76 -3.87 -8.12 2.13
N GLN A 77 -4.67 -7.08 2.43
CA GLN A 77 -5.85 -7.20 3.30
C GLN A 77 -7.20 -7.34 2.58
N ASN A 78 -7.21 -7.59 1.26
CA ASN A 78 -8.43 -8.00 0.55
C ASN A 78 -8.64 -9.52 0.55
N ILE A 79 -8.16 -10.22 1.58
CA ILE A 79 -8.61 -11.58 1.90
C ILE A 79 -9.21 -11.54 3.30
N THR A 80 -10.53 -11.78 3.35
CA THR A 80 -11.39 -11.92 4.55
C THR A 80 -11.70 -10.61 5.29
N GLN A 81 -12.94 -10.17 5.48
CA GLN A 81 -14.14 -10.91 5.82
C GLN A 81 -15.40 -10.15 5.36
N ASN A 82 -16.37 -10.82 4.73
CA ASN A 82 -17.72 -11.03 5.26
C ASN A 82 -18.67 -11.46 4.12
N GLY A 83 -19.22 -12.68 4.24
CA GLY A 83 -20.20 -13.20 3.28
C GLY A 83 -20.25 -14.72 3.29
N ASN A 84 -20.94 -15.30 4.28
CA ASN A 84 -21.48 -16.64 4.17
C ASN A 84 -22.20 -16.79 2.82
N ASN A 85 -21.71 -17.68 1.94
CA ASN A 85 -22.51 -18.43 0.98
C ASN A 85 -21.69 -19.62 0.48
N ASN A 86 -22.13 -20.82 0.87
CA ASN A 86 -21.82 -22.05 0.19
C ASN A 86 -22.16 -21.91 -1.31
N THR A 87 -21.14 -21.92 -2.16
CA THR A 87 -21.27 -22.42 -3.53
C THR A 87 -20.14 -23.40 -3.77
N ASN A 88 -20.46 -24.67 -3.58
CA ASN A 88 -19.67 -25.79 -4.08
C ASN A 88 -19.60 -25.70 -5.61
N ASN A 89 -18.61 -24.98 -6.14
CA ASN A 89 -18.16 -25.14 -7.51
C ASN A 89 -16.71 -25.60 -7.48
N GLY A 90 -16.54 -26.93 -7.49
CA GLY A 90 -15.26 -27.58 -7.71
C GLY A 90 -14.64 -27.11 -9.02
N HIS A 91 -13.60 -26.28 -8.91
CA HIS A 91 -12.80 -25.86 -10.05
C HIS A 91 -11.35 -25.72 -9.60
N ASN A 92 -10.56 -26.80 -9.70
CA ASN A 92 -9.10 -26.85 -9.88
C ASN A 92 -8.17 -25.87 -9.10
N ILE A 93 -8.61 -25.26 -7.99
CA ILE A 93 -7.78 -24.32 -7.21
C ILE A 93 -6.60 -25.06 -6.56
N SER A 94 -6.83 -26.29 -6.04
CA SER A 94 -5.79 -27.08 -5.38
C SER A 94 -4.58 -27.38 -6.27
N GLY A 95 -4.78 -27.60 -7.57
CA GLY A 95 -3.68 -27.87 -8.51
C GLY A 95 -2.83 -26.63 -8.82
N LYS A 96 -3.46 -25.44 -8.92
CA LYS A 96 -2.74 -24.17 -9.11
C LYS A 96 -1.97 -23.77 -7.85
N VAL A 97 -2.57 -23.96 -6.66
CA VAL A 97 -1.93 -23.67 -5.37
C VAL A 97 -0.66 -24.51 -5.19
N LYS A 98 -0.72 -25.82 -5.42
CA LYS A 98 0.48 -26.68 -5.34
C LYS A 98 1.60 -26.25 -6.28
N LYS A 99 1.26 -25.83 -7.51
CA LYS A 99 2.25 -25.36 -8.48
C LYS A 99 2.89 -24.04 -8.06
N ILE A 100 2.14 -23.17 -7.38
CA ILE A 100 2.64 -21.91 -6.83
C ILE A 100 3.57 -22.20 -5.65
N GLU A 101 3.16 -23.09 -4.72
CA GLU A 101 3.98 -23.51 -3.58
C GLU A 101 5.33 -24.10 -4.03
N GLN A 102 5.32 -25.01 -5.00
CA GLN A 102 6.55 -25.58 -5.58
C GLN A 102 7.46 -24.53 -6.20
N LYS A 103 6.88 -23.55 -6.91
CA LYS A 103 7.66 -22.47 -7.52
C LYS A 103 8.27 -21.55 -6.46
N ILE A 104 7.54 -21.26 -5.39
CA ILE A 104 8.03 -20.46 -4.25
C ILE A 104 9.20 -21.19 -3.58
N GLU A 105 9.06 -22.49 -3.33
CA GLU A 105 10.11 -23.29 -2.68
C GLU A 105 11.39 -23.36 -3.52
N GLN A 106 11.25 -23.56 -4.84
CA GLN A 106 12.37 -23.52 -5.77
C GLN A 106 13.07 -22.15 -5.77
N THR A 107 12.32 -21.06 -5.88
CA THR A 107 12.89 -19.70 -5.87
C THR A 107 13.59 -19.39 -4.55
N ASN A 108 13.06 -19.85 -3.41
CA ASN A 108 13.70 -19.66 -2.12
C ASN A 108 15.02 -20.45 -2.01
N ALA A 109 15.07 -21.65 -2.55
CA ALA A 109 16.31 -22.45 -2.59
C ALA A 109 17.39 -21.76 -3.43
N GLU A 110 17.03 -21.27 -4.62
CA GLU A 110 17.93 -20.53 -5.52
C GLU A 110 18.44 -19.24 -4.85
N LEU A 111 17.57 -18.48 -4.18
CA LEU A 111 17.96 -17.27 -3.44
C LEU A 111 18.93 -17.58 -2.29
N LEU A 112 18.69 -18.64 -1.53
CA LEU A 112 19.58 -19.07 -0.44
C LEU A 112 20.97 -19.44 -0.95
N GLU A 113 21.06 -20.07 -2.13
CA GLU A 113 22.33 -20.40 -2.76
C GLU A 113 23.10 -19.14 -3.17
N ILE A 114 22.42 -18.16 -3.77
CA ILE A 114 23.00 -16.87 -4.13
C ILE A 114 23.52 -16.15 -2.89
N ILE A 115 22.76 -16.11 -1.80
CA ILE A 115 23.17 -15.45 -0.55
C ILE A 115 24.44 -16.11 0.01
N ARG A 116 24.48 -17.44 0.11
CA ARG A 116 25.66 -18.17 0.60
C ARG A 116 26.90 -17.90 -0.24
N GLU A 117 26.74 -17.81 -1.55
CA GLU A 117 27.84 -17.49 -2.45
C GLU A 117 28.33 -16.05 -2.28
N LYS A 118 27.40 -15.10 -2.06
CA LYS A 118 27.76 -13.72 -1.72
C LYS A 118 28.48 -13.63 -0.37
N ASP A 119 28.06 -14.38 0.64
CA ASP A 119 28.74 -14.42 1.94
C ASP A 119 30.18 -14.95 1.82
N ARG A 120 30.41 -15.97 0.97
CA ARG A 120 31.76 -16.48 0.68
C ARG A 120 32.63 -15.43 -0.02
N GLN A 121 32.06 -14.71 -0.98
CA GLN A 121 32.76 -13.62 -1.68
C GLN A 121 33.14 -12.51 -0.71
N ILE A 122 32.23 -12.12 0.19
CA ILE A 122 32.48 -11.15 1.26
C ILE A 122 33.62 -11.62 2.18
N ALA A 123 33.58 -12.87 2.63
CA ALA A 123 34.64 -13.44 3.46
C ALA A 123 36.01 -13.45 2.76
N SER A 124 36.03 -13.74 1.46
CA SER A 124 37.27 -13.69 0.66
C SER A 124 37.80 -12.26 0.52
N LEU A 125 36.92 -11.28 0.28
CA LEU A 125 37.28 -9.86 0.21
C LEU A 125 37.84 -9.36 1.54
N HIS A 126 37.22 -9.71 2.68
CA HIS A 126 37.75 -9.38 4.01
C HIS A 126 39.18 -9.88 4.21
N LYS A 127 39.46 -11.13 3.82
CA LYS A 127 40.81 -11.71 3.92
C LYS A 127 41.84 -10.99 3.04
N ILE A 128 41.43 -10.47 1.89
CA ILE A 128 42.32 -9.68 1.02
C ILE A 128 42.61 -8.32 1.66
N ILE A 129 41.60 -7.65 2.21
CA ILE A 129 41.74 -6.36 2.90
C ILE A 129 42.68 -6.49 4.10
N GLU A 130 42.55 -7.54 4.92
CA GLU A 130 43.46 -7.81 6.04
C GLU A 130 44.92 -7.99 5.60
N LYS A 131 45.16 -8.61 4.44
CA LYS A 131 46.51 -8.78 3.88
C LYS A 131 47.10 -7.49 3.32
N LEU A 132 46.27 -6.59 2.82
CA LEU A 132 46.72 -5.29 2.28
C LEU A 132 46.89 -4.22 3.37
N SER A 133 46.31 -4.44 4.55
CA SER A 133 46.38 -3.53 5.70
C SER A 133 47.54 -3.84 6.66
N ASN A 134 48.31 -4.90 6.40
CA ASN A 134 49.57 -5.25 7.07
C ASN A 134 50.75 -4.97 6.15
#